data_AF-A0A9D5TBG4-F1
#
_entry.id   AF-A0A9D5TBG4-F1
#
_cell.length_a   1.000
_cell.length_b   1.000
_cell.length_c   1.000
_cell.angle_alpha   90.00
_cell.angle_beta   90.00
_cell.angle_gamma   90.00
#
_symmetry.space_group_name_H-M   'P 1'
#
loop_
_entity.id
_entity.type
_entity.pdbx_description
1 polymer ?
#
loop_
_entity_poly.entity_id
_entity_poly.type
_entity_poly.pdbx_seq_one_letter_code
_entity_poly.pdbx_strand_id
1 'polypeptide(L)'
;MKKKIIITVSVILSVFIIGAVVSTMLFNNLSISVSTGTALLSENGTLFLVKNNSPVRLSFDSGKEYPEDIGNGDKLLVIHNGVNESYPASTFAYCVIKTADGELSDIPEEVISSMKTLGWLEDDFGEEDPSEESLEFEVNYIKTGLPEEEGSFPSFVLIEDSASLNEYSSLKDKGLNEDFYKAVSSYTDEFFLESSLFIAHIEEGSGSNSHKTDRVIKKGNETAVYIDTVSPEVGTCDMAYHHILVELKKSDIENTEVRLYFNGDKILVGMKSYTFSEDYANFSISLPENWDYEELADTPDKCFGISIFEKGSPESTVTVEFSEMFGVCGTGLRTEGTEIGGLTAHMGIYDSNPTFDYIVFEDTPGFYVIKNNADILWWREHREEITAILNSLKIADGIISRSEAVEIAKKEGQGEYKREYCDYDCENAVWNINFIKEETEQVVKIDKSGNIVK
;
A
#
# COMPACT_ATOMS: atom_id res chain seq x y z
N MET A 1 55.68 -10.54 -44.89
CA MET A 1 56.02 -11.20 -43.60
C MET A 1 55.84 -10.31 -42.37
N LYS A 2 56.39 -9.07 -42.33
CA LYS A 2 56.33 -8.20 -41.14
C LYS A 2 54.92 -7.89 -40.60
N LYS A 3 53.92 -7.59 -41.45
CA LYS A 3 52.54 -7.30 -41.02
C LYS A 3 51.82 -8.49 -40.36
N LYS A 4 52.01 -9.71 -40.86
CA LYS A 4 51.41 -10.92 -40.25
C LYS A 4 52.02 -11.23 -38.88
N ILE A 5 53.34 -11.06 -38.74
CA ILE A 5 54.03 -11.25 -37.46
C ILE A 5 53.57 -10.20 -36.43
N ILE A 6 53.40 -8.93 -36.84
CA ILE A 6 52.92 -7.87 -35.93
C ILE A 6 51.48 -8.14 -35.46
N ILE A 7 50.57 -8.59 -36.35
CA ILE A 7 49.20 -8.93 -35.95
C ILE A 7 49.17 -10.15 -35.03
N THR A 8 49.93 -11.21 -35.34
CA THR A 8 49.99 -12.40 -34.48
C THR A 8 50.61 -12.10 -33.12
N VAL A 9 51.67 -11.28 -33.06
CA VAL A 9 52.27 -10.83 -31.78
C VAL A 9 51.30 -9.94 -31.01
N SER A 10 50.55 -9.06 -31.69
CA SER A 10 49.53 -8.22 -31.03
C SER A 10 48.41 -9.05 -30.43
N VAL A 11 47.87 -10.04 -31.15
CA VAL A 11 46.78 -10.90 -30.65
C VAL A 11 47.28 -11.77 -29.48
N ILE A 12 48.49 -12.31 -29.57
CA ILE A 12 49.09 -13.08 -28.47
C ILE A 12 49.29 -12.18 -27.23
N LEU A 13 49.75 -10.95 -27.41
CA LEU A 13 49.93 -9.99 -26.32
C LEU A 13 48.59 -9.58 -25.70
N SER A 14 47.53 -9.37 -26.50
CA SER A 14 46.17 -9.10 -26.00
C SER A 14 45.63 -10.26 -25.16
N VAL A 15 45.78 -11.50 -25.64
CA VAL A 15 45.34 -12.70 -24.91
C VAL A 15 46.14 -12.89 -23.63
N PHE A 16 47.43 -12.58 -23.64
CA PHE A 16 48.28 -12.64 -22.45
C PHE A 16 47.92 -11.58 -21.42
N ILE A 17 47.56 -10.36 -21.85
CA ILE A 17 47.11 -9.28 -20.96
C ILE A 17 45.76 -9.64 -20.34
N ILE A 18 44.81 -10.14 -21.14
CA ILE A 18 43.50 -10.61 -20.63
C ILE A 18 43.69 -11.76 -19.65
N GLY A 19 44.55 -12.73 -19.98
CA GLY A 19 44.87 -13.85 -19.08
C GLY A 19 45.56 -13.41 -17.78
N ALA A 20 46.46 -12.43 -17.85
CA ALA A 20 47.12 -11.87 -16.67
C ALA A 20 46.14 -11.11 -15.77
N VAL A 21 45.24 -10.31 -16.36
CA VAL A 21 44.18 -9.58 -15.64
C VAL A 21 43.22 -10.55 -14.97
N VAL A 22 42.72 -11.56 -15.69
CA VAL A 22 41.87 -12.64 -15.15
C VAL A 22 42.59 -13.42 -14.05
N SER A 23 43.89 -13.68 -14.21
CA SER A 23 44.69 -14.36 -13.19
C SER A 23 44.83 -13.51 -11.92
N THR A 24 45.18 -12.22 -12.02
CA THR A 24 45.23 -11.32 -10.85
C THR A 24 43.86 -11.15 -10.18
N MET A 25 42.78 -11.20 -10.96
CA MET A 25 41.40 -11.15 -10.47
C MET A 25 41.02 -12.40 -9.67
N LEU A 26 41.42 -13.60 -10.13
CA LEU A 26 41.18 -14.87 -9.43
C LEU A 26 42.02 -15.02 -8.15
N PHE A 27 43.21 -14.41 -8.07
CA PHE A 27 44.08 -14.48 -6.89
C PHE A 27 43.68 -13.53 -5.75
N ASN A 28 42.82 -12.54 -6.00
CA ASN A 28 42.46 -11.49 -5.02
C ASN A 28 41.15 -11.73 -4.26
N ASN A 29 40.55 -12.92 -4.30
CA ASN A 29 39.25 -13.22 -3.64
C ASN A 29 38.12 -12.25 -4.02
N LEU A 30 38.18 -11.64 -5.21
CA LEU A 30 37.08 -10.84 -5.76
C LEU A 30 36.07 -11.79 -6.41
N SER A 31 34.82 -11.77 -5.93
CA SER A 31 33.72 -12.58 -6.46
C SER A 31 33.26 -12.04 -7.82
N ILE A 32 34.08 -12.20 -8.86
CA ILE A 32 33.79 -11.68 -10.20
C ILE A 32 32.86 -12.65 -10.93
N SER A 33 31.72 -12.12 -11.34
CA SER A 33 30.68 -12.80 -12.12
C SER A 33 30.50 -12.14 -13.48
N VAL A 34 29.98 -12.91 -14.44
CA VAL A 34 29.59 -12.40 -15.76
C VAL A 34 28.11 -12.68 -15.95
N SER A 35 27.34 -11.65 -16.30
CA SER A 35 25.92 -11.75 -16.61
C SER A 35 25.60 -11.13 -17.96
N THR A 36 24.55 -11.63 -18.60
CA THR A 36 23.95 -11.04 -19.79
C THR A 36 22.50 -10.65 -19.49
N GLY A 37 22.01 -9.61 -20.14
CA GLY A 37 20.65 -9.11 -19.92
C GLY A 37 20.29 -7.95 -20.83
N THR A 38 19.11 -7.38 -20.62
CA THR A 38 18.60 -6.23 -21.36
C THR A 38 18.89 -4.95 -20.57
N ALA A 39 19.32 -3.89 -21.24
CA ALA A 39 19.55 -2.58 -20.64
C ALA A 39 18.23 -1.90 -20.29
N LEU A 40 18.14 -1.36 -19.08
CA LEU A 40 17.12 -0.40 -18.67
C LEU A 40 17.82 0.80 -18.06
N LEU A 41 17.59 1.99 -18.61
CA LEU A 41 18.18 3.26 -18.20
C LEU A 41 17.08 4.10 -17.58
N SER A 42 17.29 4.53 -16.33
CA SER A 42 16.43 5.53 -15.70
C SER A 42 16.79 6.94 -16.16
N GLU A 43 15.88 7.88 -15.92
CA GLU A 43 16.05 9.27 -16.31
C GLU A 43 17.21 9.97 -15.60
N ASN A 44 17.46 9.61 -14.34
CA ASN A 44 18.64 10.06 -13.59
C ASN A 44 19.96 9.44 -14.11
N GLY A 45 19.91 8.64 -15.17
CA GLY A 45 21.07 8.02 -15.81
C GLY A 45 21.61 6.80 -15.06
N THR A 46 20.83 6.17 -14.19
CA THR A 46 21.18 4.90 -13.56
C THR A 46 20.91 3.77 -14.54
N LEU A 47 21.91 2.91 -14.76
CA LEU A 47 21.80 1.76 -15.65
C LEU A 47 21.44 0.51 -14.84
N PHE A 48 20.45 -0.23 -15.33
CA PHE A 48 20.02 -1.52 -14.82
C PHE A 48 20.26 -2.60 -15.87
N LEU A 49 20.64 -3.78 -15.39
CA LEU A 49 20.67 -5.01 -16.17
C LEU A 49 19.42 -5.84 -15.82
N VAL A 50 18.49 -5.96 -16.76
CA VAL A 50 17.31 -6.83 -16.61
C VAL A 50 17.70 -8.25 -16.98
N LYS A 51 17.69 -9.16 -16.00
CA LYS A 51 18.05 -10.57 -16.15
C LYS A 51 16.97 -11.41 -15.49
N ASN A 52 16.38 -12.37 -16.21
CA ASN A 52 15.32 -13.26 -15.71
C ASN A 52 14.14 -12.48 -15.07
N ASN A 53 13.62 -11.45 -15.74
CA ASN A 53 12.59 -10.54 -15.21
C ASN A 53 12.97 -9.79 -13.91
N SER A 54 14.24 -9.76 -13.52
CA SER A 54 14.69 -8.99 -12.35
C SER A 54 15.61 -7.85 -12.77
N PRO A 55 15.31 -6.59 -12.38
CA PRO A 55 16.20 -5.47 -12.59
C PRO A 55 17.38 -5.50 -11.59
N VAL A 56 18.61 -5.42 -12.11
CA VAL A 56 19.83 -5.32 -11.30
C VAL A 56 20.49 -3.96 -11.54
N ARG A 57 20.46 -3.08 -10.55
CA ARG A 57 21.15 -1.79 -10.55
C ARG A 57 22.66 -1.97 -10.67
N LEU A 58 23.27 -1.32 -11.65
CA LEU A 58 24.70 -1.30 -11.84
C LEU A 58 25.30 -0.03 -11.19
N SER A 59 26.26 -0.23 -10.29
CA SER A 59 27.09 0.84 -9.74
C SER A 59 28.50 0.79 -10.32
N PHE A 60 29.14 1.95 -10.43
CA PHE A 60 30.48 2.13 -11.01
C PHE A 60 31.35 2.93 -10.03
N ASP A 61 32.68 2.94 -10.23
CA ASP A 61 33.53 3.90 -9.54
C ASP A 61 33.24 5.32 -10.07
N SER A 62 33.55 6.35 -9.28
CA SER A 62 33.19 7.77 -9.44
C SER A 62 33.05 8.32 -10.90
N GLY A 63 31.94 8.02 -11.57
CA GLY A 63 31.60 8.52 -12.92
C GLY A 63 30.75 7.52 -13.75
N LYS A 64 30.15 7.97 -14.86
CA LYS A 64 29.49 7.08 -15.84
C LYS A 64 30.58 6.32 -16.62
N GLU A 65 30.82 5.05 -16.29
CA GLU A 65 31.78 4.16 -16.96
C GLU A 65 31.09 3.11 -17.87
N TYR A 66 30.02 3.50 -18.55
CA TYR A 66 29.37 2.67 -19.58
C TYR A 66 29.27 3.46 -20.90
N PRO A 67 29.24 2.78 -22.07
CA PRO A 67 29.14 3.44 -23.37
C PRO A 67 28.00 4.47 -23.43
N GLU A 68 28.26 5.66 -23.98
CA GLU A 68 27.28 6.75 -24.09
C GLU A 68 26.08 6.40 -24.99
N ASP A 69 26.21 5.36 -25.82
CA ASP A 69 25.23 4.92 -26.81
C ASP A 69 24.36 3.73 -26.35
N ILE A 70 24.27 3.48 -25.03
CA ILE A 70 23.34 2.49 -24.47
C ILE A 70 21.95 3.12 -24.31
N GLY A 71 20.96 2.50 -24.97
CA GLY A 71 19.54 2.79 -24.83
C GLY A 71 18.75 1.66 -24.15
N ASN A 72 17.49 1.93 -23.83
CA ASN A 72 16.55 0.93 -23.31
C ASN A 72 16.33 -0.19 -24.33
N GLY A 73 16.46 -1.45 -23.89
CA GLY A 73 16.30 -2.62 -24.75
C GLY A 73 17.60 -3.24 -25.25
N ASP A 74 18.72 -2.50 -25.21
CA ASP A 74 20.01 -2.97 -25.68
C ASP A 74 20.49 -4.24 -24.95
N LYS A 75 21.17 -5.14 -25.66
CA LYS A 75 21.69 -6.37 -25.04
C LYS A 75 23.06 -6.12 -24.43
N LEU A 76 23.19 -6.34 -23.13
CA LEU A 76 24.42 -6.09 -22.38
C LEU A 76 25.08 -7.40 -21.94
N LEU A 77 26.41 -7.38 -21.93
CA LEU A 77 27.25 -8.28 -21.15
C LEU A 77 27.96 -7.47 -20.07
N VAL A 78 27.82 -7.89 -18.82
CA VAL A 78 28.32 -7.15 -17.65
C VAL A 78 29.27 -8.05 -16.85
N ILE A 79 30.44 -7.51 -16.52
CA ILE A 79 31.38 -8.11 -15.57
C ILE A 79 31.21 -7.36 -14.24
N HIS A 80 30.82 -8.08 -13.18
CA HIS A 80 30.39 -7.46 -11.92
C HIS A 80 30.77 -8.30 -10.69
N ASN A 81 30.56 -7.74 -9.50
CA ASN A 81 30.71 -8.45 -8.23
C ASN A 81 29.56 -9.44 -7.95
N GLY A 82 29.50 -10.03 -6.76
CA GLY A 82 28.26 -10.65 -6.28
C GLY A 82 27.07 -9.69 -6.42
N VAL A 83 25.90 -10.24 -6.71
CA VAL A 83 24.65 -9.47 -6.75
C VAL A 83 24.05 -9.48 -5.34
N ASN A 84 23.76 -8.30 -4.81
CA ASN A 84 23.04 -8.16 -3.55
C ASN A 84 21.56 -8.45 -3.78
N GLU A 85 20.96 -9.27 -2.92
CA GLU A 85 19.57 -9.76 -3.00
C GLU A 85 18.57 -8.71 -2.48
N SER A 86 18.76 -7.44 -2.85
CA SER A 86 17.78 -6.36 -2.69
C SER A 86 16.81 -6.34 -3.88
N TYR A 87 15.71 -5.57 -3.82
CA TYR A 87 14.89 -5.28 -5.00
C TYR A 87 14.74 -3.74 -5.20
N PRO A 88 15.15 -3.18 -6.36
CA PRO A 88 15.92 -3.86 -7.39
C PRO A 88 17.26 -4.36 -6.83
N ALA A 89 17.73 -5.48 -7.37
CA ALA A 89 19.02 -6.05 -6.96
C ALA A 89 20.14 -5.07 -7.31
N SER A 90 21.29 -5.17 -6.66
CA SER A 90 22.39 -4.24 -6.94
C SER A 90 23.73 -4.94 -7.00
N THR A 91 24.60 -4.46 -7.89
CA THR A 91 25.97 -4.97 -7.99
C THR A 91 26.92 -3.90 -8.49
N PHE A 92 28.18 -4.03 -8.10
CA PHE A 92 29.25 -3.20 -8.63
C PHE A 92 29.73 -3.77 -9.97
N ALA A 93 29.61 -2.98 -11.04
CA ALA A 93 30.02 -3.34 -12.38
C ALA A 93 31.45 -2.85 -12.65
N TYR A 94 32.30 -3.77 -13.09
CA TYR A 94 33.67 -3.48 -13.55
C TYR A 94 33.70 -3.12 -15.04
N CYS A 95 32.78 -3.66 -15.82
CA CYS A 95 32.73 -3.45 -17.26
C CYS A 95 31.33 -3.77 -17.80
N VAL A 96 30.85 -2.92 -18.70
CA VAL A 96 29.61 -3.11 -19.46
C VAL A 96 29.95 -3.08 -20.95
N ILE A 97 29.50 -4.09 -21.68
CA ILE A 97 29.68 -4.22 -23.13
C ILE A 97 28.30 -4.33 -23.77
N LYS A 98 27.97 -3.39 -24.66
CA LYS A 98 26.81 -3.51 -25.56
C LYS A 98 27.12 -4.55 -26.63
N THR A 99 26.26 -5.55 -26.76
CA THR A 99 26.43 -6.71 -27.64
C THR A 99 25.49 -6.69 -28.84
N ALA A 100 24.33 -6.05 -28.71
CA ALA A 100 23.38 -5.80 -29.79
C ALA A 100 22.47 -4.61 -29.43
N ASP A 101 21.92 -3.96 -30.44
CA ASP A 101 20.84 -2.99 -30.28
C ASP A 101 19.54 -3.70 -29.86
N GLY A 102 18.67 -2.99 -29.14
CA GLY A 102 17.31 -3.45 -28.84
C GLY A 102 16.35 -2.29 -28.62
N GLU A 103 15.10 -2.63 -28.30
CA GLU A 103 14.01 -1.66 -28.14
C GLU A 103 13.33 -1.82 -26.77
N LEU A 104 12.60 -0.81 -26.31
CA LEU A 104 11.95 -0.82 -24.99
C LEU A 104 11.02 -2.03 -24.80
N SER A 105 10.36 -2.50 -25.87
CA SER A 105 9.51 -3.70 -25.88
C SER A 105 10.26 -5.01 -25.60
N ASP A 106 11.59 -5.01 -25.66
CA ASP A 106 12.41 -6.15 -25.25
C ASP A 106 12.55 -6.29 -23.73
N ILE A 107 12.01 -5.33 -22.97
CA ILE A 107 11.94 -5.34 -21.52
C ILE A 107 10.53 -5.78 -21.12
N PRO A 108 10.39 -6.79 -20.24
CA PRO A 108 9.07 -7.22 -19.78
C PRO A 108 8.31 -6.06 -19.12
N GLU A 109 7.03 -5.88 -19.47
CA GLU A 109 6.17 -4.83 -18.91
C GLU A 109 6.12 -4.86 -17.38
N GLU A 110 6.12 -6.06 -16.78
CA GLU A 110 6.19 -6.26 -15.33
C GLU A 110 7.39 -5.55 -14.68
N VAL A 111 8.56 -5.60 -15.33
CA VAL A 111 9.78 -4.94 -14.85
C VAL A 111 9.62 -3.42 -14.96
N ILE A 112 9.04 -2.93 -16.06
CA ILE A 112 8.80 -1.49 -16.25
C ILE A 112 7.82 -0.97 -15.20
N SER A 113 6.66 -1.62 -15.01
CA SER A 113 5.67 -1.24 -14.01
C SER A 113 6.26 -1.26 -12.61
N SER A 114 6.99 -2.32 -12.25
CA SER A 114 7.64 -2.44 -10.95
C SER A 114 8.66 -1.31 -10.70
N MET A 115 9.44 -0.95 -11.73
CA MET A 115 10.44 0.12 -11.64
C MET A 115 9.80 1.52 -11.58
N LYS A 116 8.63 1.72 -12.20
CA LYS A 116 7.80 2.94 -12.04
C LYS A 116 7.26 3.07 -10.62
N THR A 117 6.63 2.02 -10.08
CA THR A 117 6.12 2.01 -8.68
C THR A 117 7.22 2.33 -7.66
N LEU A 118 8.44 1.85 -7.90
CA LEU A 118 9.59 2.10 -7.03
C LEU A 118 10.24 3.48 -7.24
N GLY A 119 9.67 4.33 -8.12
CA GLY A 119 10.15 5.68 -8.41
C GLY A 119 11.50 5.73 -9.13
N TRP A 120 11.91 4.63 -9.78
CA TRP A 120 13.15 4.58 -10.55
C TRP A 120 12.99 5.08 -11.99
N LEU A 121 11.78 5.01 -12.53
CA LEU A 121 11.39 5.58 -13.81
C LEU A 121 10.36 6.68 -13.52
N GLU A 122 10.44 7.82 -14.21
CA GLU A 122 9.39 8.84 -14.11
C GLU A 122 8.10 8.29 -14.74
N ASP A 123 6.96 8.74 -14.23
CA ASP A 123 5.67 8.65 -14.93
C ASP A 123 5.65 9.69 -16.06
N ASP A 124 6.69 9.69 -16.89
CA ASP A 124 6.86 10.73 -17.86
C ASP A 124 6.01 10.43 -19.09
N PHE A 125 5.03 11.31 -19.22
CA PHE A 125 3.91 11.34 -20.12
C PHE A 125 2.82 10.34 -19.77
N GLY A 126 1.60 10.86 -19.62
CA GLY A 126 0.40 10.08 -19.82
C GLY A 126 0.44 9.45 -21.20
N GLU A 127 1.07 8.29 -21.30
CA GLU A 127 0.43 7.21 -22.00
C GLU A 127 -0.85 6.98 -21.23
N GLU A 128 -1.93 7.57 -21.77
CA GLU A 128 -3.26 7.00 -21.70
C GLU A 128 -3.06 5.49 -21.65
N ASP A 129 -3.32 4.90 -20.48
CA ASP A 129 -3.75 3.52 -20.47
C ASP A 129 -4.81 3.47 -21.58
N PRO A 130 -4.67 2.66 -22.64
CA PRO A 130 -5.62 2.66 -23.75
C PRO A 130 -7.04 2.26 -23.29
N SER A 131 -7.24 2.00 -21.98
CA SER A 131 -8.51 1.83 -21.28
C SER A 131 -8.96 3.00 -20.38
N GLU A 132 -8.20 4.10 -20.25
CA GLU A 132 -8.56 5.29 -19.49
C GLU A 132 -9.24 6.35 -20.37
N GLU A 133 -10.54 6.50 -20.21
CA GLU A 133 -11.35 7.48 -20.93
C GLU A 133 -11.66 8.68 -20.02
N SER A 134 -11.21 9.87 -20.43
CA SER A 134 -11.61 11.12 -19.76
C SER A 134 -13.05 11.46 -20.11
N LEU A 135 -13.90 11.56 -19.09
CA LEU A 135 -15.33 11.82 -19.26
C LEU A 135 -15.62 13.32 -19.21
N GLU A 136 -16.62 13.75 -19.97
CA GLU A 136 -17.18 15.10 -19.83
C GLU A 136 -18.13 15.13 -18.63
N PHE A 137 -17.99 16.15 -17.78
CA PHE A 137 -18.82 16.34 -16.60
C PHE A 137 -19.10 17.82 -16.35
N GLU A 138 -20.22 18.10 -15.69
CA GLU A 138 -20.49 19.42 -15.08
C GLU A 138 -20.36 19.30 -13.56
N VAL A 139 -19.90 20.37 -12.90
CA VAL A 139 -19.68 20.39 -11.45
C VAL A 139 -20.20 21.66 -10.80
N ASN A 140 -20.83 21.50 -9.64
CA ASN A 140 -21.32 22.60 -8.81
C ASN A 140 -20.86 22.43 -7.36
N TYR A 141 -20.23 23.48 -6.81
CA TYR A 141 -19.65 23.48 -5.47
C TYR A 141 -20.53 24.29 -4.52
N ILE A 142 -21.00 23.66 -3.46
CA ILE A 142 -21.96 24.26 -2.53
C ILE A 142 -21.39 24.16 -1.12
N LYS A 143 -21.25 25.31 -0.45
CA LYS A 143 -20.91 25.34 0.98
C LYS A 143 -22.19 25.16 1.79
N THR A 144 -22.24 24.12 2.61
CA THR A 144 -23.38 23.75 3.45
C THR A 144 -23.11 23.99 4.94
N GLY A 145 -24.13 23.82 5.76
CA GLY A 145 -24.06 23.99 7.22
C GLY A 145 -23.56 22.75 7.95
N LEU A 146 -23.44 22.86 9.27
CA LEU A 146 -23.08 21.78 10.17
C LEU A 146 -24.15 20.66 10.15
N PRO A 147 -23.77 19.40 9.86
CA PRO A 147 -24.58 18.21 10.07
C PRO A 147 -25.22 18.13 11.47
N GLU A 148 -26.46 17.65 11.58
CA GLU A 148 -27.09 17.41 12.89
C GLU A 148 -26.53 16.17 13.60
N GLU A 149 -25.93 15.23 12.86
CA GLU A 149 -25.29 14.02 13.37
C GLU A 149 -23.83 13.91 12.87
N GLU A 150 -22.96 13.26 13.65
CA GLU A 150 -21.59 12.96 13.21
C GLU A 150 -21.61 11.97 12.04
N GLY A 151 -21.03 12.39 10.91
CA GLY A 151 -20.88 11.56 9.70
C GLY A 151 -19.42 11.17 9.46
N SER A 152 -19.22 10.18 8.58
CA SER A 152 -17.89 9.90 8.03
C SER A 152 -17.65 10.78 6.81
N PHE A 153 -16.52 11.50 6.81
CA PHE A 153 -16.12 12.42 5.75
C PHE A 153 -14.69 12.11 5.28
N PRO A 154 -14.37 12.31 3.99
CA PRO A 154 -15.30 12.58 2.90
C PRO A 154 -16.22 11.37 2.60
N SER A 155 -17.39 11.61 2.04
CA SER A 155 -18.30 10.56 1.55
C SER A 155 -18.96 10.99 0.23
N PHE A 156 -19.60 10.06 -0.47
CA PHE A 156 -20.41 10.40 -1.63
C PHE A 156 -21.69 9.54 -1.71
N VAL A 157 -22.62 9.94 -2.57
CA VAL A 157 -23.76 9.13 -2.99
C VAL A 157 -23.97 9.30 -4.49
N LEU A 158 -24.39 8.23 -5.16
CA LEU A 158 -24.83 8.28 -6.55
C LEU A 158 -26.37 8.31 -6.56
N ILE A 159 -26.94 9.36 -7.17
CA ILE A 159 -28.38 9.57 -7.29
C ILE A 159 -28.78 9.32 -8.74
N GLU A 160 -29.65 8.35 -8.97
CA GLU A 160 -30.02 7.90 -10.33
C GLU A 160 -31.43 8.31 -10.75
N ASP A 161 -32.20 8.88 -9.81
CA ASP A 161 -33.58 9.30 -10.01
C ASP A 161 -34.00 10.40 -9.01
N SER A 162 -35.08 11.11 -9.34
CA SER A 162 -35.61 12.20 -8.52
C SER A 162 -36.15 11.75 -7.16
N ALA A 163 -36.60 10.50 -6.99
CA ALA A 163 -37.09 10.03 -5.70
C ALA A 163 -35.91 9.88 -4.72
N SER A 164 -34.80 9.30 -5.16
CA SER A 164 -33.54 9.20 -4.42
C SER A 164 -32.97 10.59 -4.10
N LEU A 165 -33.06 11.54 -5.04
CA LEU A 165 -32.67 12.93 -4.79
C LEU A 165 -33.53 13.59 -3.70
N ASN A 166 -34.84 13.37 -3.73
CA ASN A 166 -35.77 13.90 -2.75
C ASN A 166 -35.55 13.28 -1.36
N GLU A 167 -35.25 11.98 -1.32
CA GLU A 167 -34.88 11.30 -0.09
C GLU A 167 -33.61 11.91 0.50
N TYR A 168 -32.53 12.03 -0.28
CA TYR A 168 -31.31 12.70 0.14
C TYR A 168 -31.56 14.14 0.61
N SER A 169 -32.36 14.90 -0.13
CA SER A 169 -32.67 16.31 0.18
C SER A 169 -33.54 16.48 1.45
N SER A 170 -34.19 15.40 1.90
CA SER A 170 -35.01 15.38 3.13
C SER A 170 -34.20 15.05 4.39
N LEU A 171 -32.96 14.60 4.23
CA LEU A 171 -32.04 14.25 5.30
C LEU A 171 -31.59 15.51 6.06
N LYS A 172 -32.05 15.63 7.30
CA LYS A 172 -31.73 16.76 8.18
C LYS A 172 -30.30 16.68 8.73
N ASP A 173 -29.72 15.49 8.78
CA ASP A 173 -28.36 15.22 9.22
C ASP A 173 -27.29 15.75 8.24
N LYS A 174 -27.65 16.23 7.04
CA LYS A 174 -26.66 16.67 6.03
C LYS A 174 -26.33 18.17 6.04
N GLY A 175 -26.87 18.94 6.98
CA GLY A 175 -26.58 20.38 7.08
C GLY A 175 -27.00 21.18 5.84
N LEU A 176 -28.00 20.69 5.08
CA LEU A 176 -28.44 21.29 3.82
C LEU A 176 -29.00 22.70 4.04
N ASN A 177 -28.71 23.61 3.11
CA ASN A 177 -29.13 25.01 3.16
C ASN A 177 -29.87 25.44 1.87
N GLU A 178 -30.32 26.70 1.82
CA GLU A 178 -31.05 27.24 0.66
C GLU A 178 -30.26 27.14 -0.65
N ASP A 179 -28.94 27.27 -0.61
CA ASP A 179 -28.08 27.17 -1.81
C ASP A 179 -28.06 25.74 -2.35
N PHE A 180 -28.02 24.73 -1.47
CA PHE A 180 -28.18 23.33 -1.86
C PHE A 180 -29.52 23.10 -2.55
N TYR A 181 -30.63 23.51 -1.92
CA TYR A 181 -31.97 23.32 -2.49
C TYR A 181 -32.15 24.03 -3.83
N LYS A 182 -31.57 25.22 -3.97
CA LYS A 182 -31.57 25.96 -5.23
C LYS A 182 -30.80 25.21 -6.32
N ALA A 183 -29.62 24.69 -6.00
CA ALA A 183 -28.83 23.93 -6.96
C ALA A 183 -29.53 22.64 -7.37
N VAL A 184 -30.12 21.87 -6.44
CA VAL A 184 -30.75 20.59 -6.81
C VAL A 184 -32.09 20.74 -7.53
N SER A 185 -32.72 21.91 -7.46
CA SER A 185 -33.99 22.19 -8.14
C SER A 185 -33.94 22.13 -9.67
N SER A 186 -32.74 22.14 -10.27
CA SER A 186 -32.57 21.99 -11.73
C SER A 186 -32.56 20.53 -12.19
N TYR A 187 -32.38 19.55 -11.30
CA TYR A 187 -32.35 18.14 -11.67
C TYR A 187 -33.77 17.57 -11.63
N THR A 188 -34.35 17.35 -12.81
CA THR A 188 -35.71 16.83 -12.98
C THR A 188 -35.69 15.36 -13.42
N ASP A 189 -36.87 14.74 -13.50
CA ASP A 189 -37.01 13.39 -14.06
C ASP A 189 -36.41 13.30 -15.47
N GLU A 190 -36.52 14.36 -16.29
CA GLU A 190 -35.91 14.42 -17.62
C GLU A 190 -34.38 14.38 -17.58
N PHE A 191 -33.74 15.00 -16.58
CA PHE A 191 -32.29 14.90 -16.40
C PHE A 191 -31.88 13.45 -16.11
N PHE A 192 -32.60 12.81 -15.19
CA PHE A 192 -32.30 11.44 -14.76
C PHE A 192 -32.59 10.35 -15.82
N LEU A 193 -33.17 10.70 -16.97
CA LEU A 193 -33.29 9.76 -18.09
C LEU A 193 -31.93 9.41 -18.69
N GLU A 194 -31.04 10.40 -18.80
CA GLU A 194 -29.77 10.28 -19.52
C GLU A 194 -28.54 10.45 -18.61
N SER A 195 -28.74 11.01 -17.41
CA SER A 195 -27.66 11.33 -16.47
C SER A 195 -27.96 10.83 -15.06
N SER A 196 -26.92 10.72 -14.26
CA SER A 196 -26.97 10.50 -12.82
C SER A 196 -26.21 11.63 -12.13
N LEU A 197 -26.53 11.85 -10.85
CA LEU A 197 -25.94 12.92 -10.06
C LEU A 197 -25.07 12.31 -8.96
N PHE A 198 -23.78 12.56 -9.01
CA PHE A 198 -22.84 12.20 -7.96
C PHE A 198 -22.76 13.35 -6.95
N ILE A 199 -23.00 13.07 -5.68
CA ILE A 199 -22.97 14.07 -4.61
C ILE A 199 -21.88 13.67 -3.62
N ALA A 200 -20.76 14.41 -3.60
CA ALA A 200 -19.75 14.27 -2.54
C ALA A 200 -20.06 15.21 -1.37
N HIS A 201 -19.94 14.71 -0.15
CA HIS A 201 -20.07 15.45 1.10
C HIS A 201 -18.72 15.46 1.83
N ILE A 202 -18.16 16.65 2.03
CA ILE A 202 -16.79 16.83 2.53
C ILE A 202 -16.82 17.75 3.75
N GLU A 203 -16.05 17.37 4.77
CA GLU A 203 -15.70 18.20 5.92
C GLU A 203 -14.31 18.78 5.73
N GLU A 204 -14.17 20.08 5.97
CA GLU A 204 -12.91 20.80 5.92
C GLU A 204 -12.61 21.43 7.27
N GLY A 205 -11.35 21.28 7.71
CA GLY A 205 -10.87 21.89 8.96
C GLY A 205 -10.76 23.42 8.90
N SER A 206 -10.97 24.02 7.73
CA SER A 206 -10.98 25.46 7.51
C SER A 206 -12.08 25.90 6.56
N GLY A 207 -12.86 26.91 6.95
CA GLY A 207 -13.89 27.51 6.12
C GLY A 207 -13.36 28.28 4.91
N SER A 208 -12.05 28.45 4.83
CA SER A 208 -11.35 29.04 3.69
C SER A 208 -10.92 28.02 2.65
N ASN A 209 -10.96 26.73 2.97
CA ASN A 209 -10.68 25.67 2.01
C ASN A 209 -11.79 25.62 0.96
N SER A 210 -11.38 25.40 -0.27
CA SER A 210 -12.25 25.22 -1.43
C SER A 210 -11.89 23.92 -2.13
N HIS A 211 -12.57 23.58 -3.21
CA HIS A 211 -12.39 22.29 -3.88
C HIS A 211 -12.28 22.45 -5.38
N LYS A 212 -11.62 21.49 -6.01
CA LYS A 212 -11.50 21.39 -7.46
C LYS A 212 -11.71 19.94 -7.90
N THR A 213 -12.59 19.77 -8.87
CA THR A 213 -12.81 18.53 -9.62
C THR A 213 -12.33 18.80 -11.04
N ASP A 214 -11.16 18.28 -11.41
CA ASP A 214 -10.57 18.52 -12.73
C ASP A 214 -10.62 17.34 -13.68
N ARG A 215 -10.93 16.15 -13.16
CA ARG A 215 -11.06 14.94 -13.97
C ARG A 215 -12.10 13.98 -13.39
N VAL A 216 -12.84 13.39 -14.32
CA VAL A 216 -13.59 12.15 -14.11
C VAL A 216 -13.06 11.16 -15.14
N ILE A 217 -12.58 10.01 -14.68
CA ILE A 217 -11.89 9.04 -15.52
C ILE A 217 -12.65 7.72 -15.44
N LYS A 218 -12.94 7.12 -16.59
CA LYS A 218 -13.39 5.74 -16.68
C LYS A 218 -12.20 4.84 -16.96
N LYS A 219 -11.98 3.83 -16.11
CA LYS A 219 -10.90 2.85 -16.23
C LYS A 219 -11.45 1.46 -16.00
N GLY A 220 -11.53 0.65 -17.06
CA GLY A 220 -12.06 -0.71 -16.96
C GLY A 220 -13.50 -0.73 -16.40
N ASN A 221 -13.67 -1.32 -15.21
CA ASN A 221 -14.95 -1.40 -14.50
C ASN A 221 -15.17 -0.26 -13.49
N GLU A 222 -14.32 0.77 -13.46
CA GLU A 222 -14.42 1.87 -12.49
C GLU A 222 -14.65 3.21 -13.20
N THR A 223 -15.54 4.04 -12.64
CA THR A 223 -15.65 5.47 -12.96
C THR A 223 -15.23 6.30 -11.76
N ALA A 224 -14.06 6.91 -11.83
CA ALA A 224 -13.41 7.65 -10.75
C ALA A 224 -13.67 9.16 -10.86
N VAL A 225 -14.23 9.75 -9.82
CA VAL A 225 -14.40 11.20 -9.64
C VAL A 225 -13.30 11.72 -8.73
N TYR A 226 -12.45 12.61 -9.22
CA TYR A 226 -11.34 13.17 -8.44
C TYR A 226 -11.70 14.55 -7.89
N ILE A 227 -11.50 14.75 -6.60
CA ILE A 227 -11.75 16.01 -5.91
C ILE A 227 -10.56 16.35 -5.02
N ASP A 228 -9.97 17.52 -5.22
CA ASP A 228 -8.85 17.99 -4.42
C ASP A 228 -9.24 19.23 -3.60
N THR A 229 -8.69 19.31 -2.39
CA THR A 229 -8.74 20.50 -1.54
C THR A 229 -7.80 21.58 -2.11
N VAL A 230 -8.34 22.79 -2.21
CA VAL A 230 -7.59 24.00 -2.57
C VAL A 230 -7.55 24.91 -1.35
N SER A 231 -6.41 24.91 -0.66
CA SER A 231 -6.18 25.73 0.53
C SER A 231 -5.55 27.09 0.18
N PRO A 232 -6.09 28.20 0.70
CA PRO A 232 -5.46 29.51 0.56
C PRO A 232 -4.26 29.68 1.50
N GLU A 233 -3.38 30.62 1.18
CA GLU A 233 -2.18 30.94 1.98
C GLU A 233 -2.53 31.41 3.41
N VAL A 234 -3.71 32.00 3.59
CA VAL A 234 -4.25 32.39 4.90
C VAL A 234 -5.65 31.80 5.05
N GLY A 235 -5.81 30.93 6.05
CA GLY A 235 -7.07 30.26 6.36
C GLY A 235 -7.73 30.73 7.65
N THR A 236 -8.91 30.17 7.92
CA THR A 236 -9.71 30.38 9.13
C THR A 236 -9.80 29.07 9.93
N CYS A 237 -10.06 29.14 11.24
CA CYS A 237 -10.13 27.96 12.12
C CYS A 237 -11.56 27.47 12.38
N ASP A 238 -12.51 27.82 11.51
CA ASP A 238 -13.88 27.30 11.53
C ASP A 238 -13.98 26.09 10.60
N MET A 239 -14.61 25.01 11.07
CA MET A 239 -14.93 23.86 10.21
C MET A 239 -15.96 24.27 9.16
N ALA A 240 -15.86 23.70 7.96
CA ALA A 240 -16.83 23.91 6.89
C ALA A 240 -17.24 22.61 6.23
N TYR A 241 -18.48 22.59 5.75
CA TYR A 241 -19.06 21.45 5.07
C TYR A 241 -19.36 21.84 3.62
N HIS A 242 -19.10 20.92 2.71
CA HIS A 242 -19.25 21.14 1.29
C HIS A 242 -20.01 19.98 0.66
N HIS A 243 -20.97 20.31 -0.19
CA HIS A 243 -21.59 19.39 -1.12
C HIS A 243 -21.10 19.72 -2.53
N ILE A 244 -20.49 18.74 -3.20
CA ILE A 244 -20.01 18.87 -4.57
C ILE A 244 -20.87 17.96 -5.45
N LEU A 245 -21.60 18.59 -6.36
CA LEU A 245 -22.50 17.93 -7.29
C LEU A 245 -21.77 17.74 -8.61
N VAL A 246 -21.62 16.50 -9.07
CA VAL A 246 -20.99 16.16 -10.34
C VAL A 246 -22.02 15.43 -11.22
N GLU A 247 -22.28 15.98 -12.40
CA GLU A 247 -23.19 15.38 -13.38
C GLU A 247 -22.44 14.34 -14.21
N LEU A 248 -22.96 13.11 -14.24
CA LEU A 248 -22.37 11.97 -14.96
C LEU A 248 -23.39 11.42 -15.96
N LYS A 249 -22.98 11.12 -17.19
CA LYS A 249 -23.87 10.47 -18.16
C LYS A 249 -24.08 9.01 -17.75
N LYS A 250 -25.31 8.50 -17.86
CA LYS A 250 -25.62 7.10 -17.53
C LYS A 250 -24.82 6.11 -18.37
N SER A 251 -24.58 6.42 -19.65
CA SER A 251 -23.72 5.61 -20.53
C SER A 251 -22.31 5.41 -20.00
N ASP A 252 -21.80 6.39 -19.25
CA ASP A 252 -20.41 6.42 -18.84
C ASP A 252 -20.23 5.62 -17.55
N ILE A 253 -21.26 5.59 -16.69
CA ILE A 253 -21.27 4.82 -15.45
C ILE A 253 -21.92 3.43 -15.57
N GLU A 254 -22.58 3.13 -16.69
CA GLU A 254 -23.27 1.85 -16.89
C GLU A 254 -22.26 0.68 -16.82
N ASN A 255 -22.57 -0.31 -15.98
CA ASN A 255 -21.69 -1.45 -15.68
C ASN A 255 -20.30 -1.00 -15.22
N THR A 256 -20.23 0.08 -14.43
CA THR A 256 -19.02 0.47 -13.72
C THR A 256 -19.34 0.75 -12.26
N GLU A 257 -18.33 0.64 -11.43
CA GLU A 257 -18.37 1.08 -10.05
C GLU A 257 -17.93 2.55 -9.98
N VAL A 258 -18.81 3.42 -9.49
CA VAL A 258 -18.50 4.84 -9.32
C VAL A 258 -17.74 5.03 -8.01
N ARG A 259 -16.60 5.74 -8.05
CA ARG A 259 -15.73 5.95 -6.88
C ARG A 259 -15.35 7.41 -6.71
N LEU A 260 -15.13 7.82 -5.46
CA LEU A 260 -14.55 9.11 -5.11
C LEU A 260 -13.06 8.93 -4.82
N TYR A 261 -12.22 9.78 -5.40
CA TYR A 261 -10.84 9.99 -4.97
C TYR A 261 -10.73 11.40 -4.41
N PHE A 262 -10.33 11.52 -3.15
CA PHE A 262 -10.19 12.80 -2.46
C PHE A 262 -8.74 13.05 -2.06
N ASN A 263 -8.15 14.15 -2.54
CA ASN A 263 -6.72 14.46 -2.36
C ASN A 263 -5.78 13.31 -2.79
N GLY A 264 -6.20 12.52 -3.78
CA GLY A 264 -5.49 11.34 -4.27
C GLY A 264 -5.88 10.01 -3.59
N ASP A 265 -6.57 10.03 -2.45
CA ASP A 265 -6.96 8.83 -1.72
C ASP A 265 -8.32 8.30 -2.17
N LYS A 266 -8.43 6.99 -2.43
CA LYS A 266 -9.70 6.32 -2.75
C LYS A 266 -10.62 6.31 -1.53
N ILE A 267 -11.80 6.90 -1.66
CA ILE A 267 -12.80 6.98 -0.60
C ILE A 267 -13.80 5.84 -0.75
N LEU A 268 -13.92 5.06 0.32
CA LEU A 268 -14.81 3.91 0.40
C LEU A 268 -16.15 4.35 1.00
N VAL A 269 -17.25 4.11 0.27
CA VAL A 269 -18.61 4.52 0.64
C VAL A 269 -19.48 3.30 0.95
N GLY A 270 -20.51 3.52 1.78
CA GLY A 270 -21.45 2.49 2.18
C GLY A 270 -20.77 1.43 3.06
N MET A 271 -19.97 1.89 4.01
CA MET A 271 -19.23 0.97 4.86
C MET A 271 -20.15 0.28 5.85
N LYS A 272 -20.28 -1.04 5.74
CA LYS A 272 -20.74 -1.87 6.85
C LYS A 272 -19.59 -2.05 7.83
N SER A 273 -19.87 -1.97 9.13
CA SER A 273 -18.88 -2.30 10.15
C SER A 273 -18.99 -3.78 10.53
N TYR A 274 -17.84 -4.41 10.70
CA TYR A 274 -17.72 -5.65 11.45
C TYR A 274 -17.03 -5.36 12.77
N THR A 275 -17.56 -5.93 13.86
CA THR A 275 -16.97 -5.80 15.19
C THR A 275 -16.90 -7.18 15.83
N PHE A 276 -15.69 -7.55 16.26
CA PHE A 276 -15.44 -8.65 17.16
C PHE A 276 -15.12 -8.08 18.54
N SER A 277 -15.76 -8.61 19.59
CA SER A 277 -15.54 -8.12 20.95
C SER A 277 -15.68 -9.25 21.96
N GLU A 278 -14.56 -9.63 22.56
CA GLU A 278 -14.44 -10.49 23.71
C GLU A 278 -13.73 -9.74 24.86
N ASP A 279 -13.75 -10.31 26.07
CA ASP A 279 -13.17 -9.65 27.23
C ASP A 279 -11.65 -9.43 27.14
N TYR A 280 -10.96 -10.26 26.36
CA TYR A 280 -9.50 -10.31 26.20
C TYR A 280 -9.02 -9.77 24.85
N ALA A 281 -9.91 -9.60 23.87
CA ALA A 281 -9.55 -9.13 22.54
C ALA A 281 -10.77 -8.51 21.87
N ASN A 282 -10.55 -7.42 21.13
CA ASN A 282 -11.55 -6.84 20.26
C ASN A 282 -10.90 -6.27 19.00
N PHE A 283 -11.68 -6.18 17.92
CA PHE A 283 -11.34 -5.35 16.77
C PHE A 283 -12.60 -4.90 16.04
N SER A 284 -12.49 -3.80 15.30
CA SER A 284 -13.51 -3.36 14.36
C SER A 284 -12.89 -2.97 13.03
N ILE A 285 -13.62 -3.19 11.94
CA ILE A 285 -13.17 -2.90 10.59
C ILE A 285 -14.37 -2.46 9.73
N SER A 286 -14.12 -1.53 8.82
CA SER A 286 -15.12 -1.00 7.90
C SER A 286 -14.95 -1.63 6.53
N LEU A 287 -16.03 -2.16 5.97
CA LEU A 287 -16.06 -2.86 4.68
C LEU A 287 -17.01 -2.15 3.72
N PRO A 288 -16.59 -1.82 2.49
CA PRO A 288 -17.49 -1.29 1.46
C PRO A 288 -18.67 -2.24 1.18
N GLU A 289 -19.77 -1.72 0.62
CA GLU A 289 -20.95 -2.56 0.32
C GLU A 289 -20.68 -3.67 -0.69
N ASN A 290 -19.77 -3.45 -1.65
CA ASN A 290 -19.36 -4.44 -2.64
C ASN A 290 -18.44 -5.53 -2.05
N TRP A 291 -18.07 -5.42 -0.77
CA TRP A 291 -17.29 -6.43 -0.06
C TRP A 291 -18.17 -7.29 0.86
N ASP A 292 -17.75 -8.53 1.03
CA ASP A 292 -18.30 -9.44 2.01
C ASP A 292 -17.21 -10.07 2.87
N TYR A 293 -17.65 -10.83 3.87
CA TYR A 293 -16.75 -11.52 4.76
C TYR A 293 -17.29 -12.89 5.18
N GLU A 294 -16.37 -13.79 5.50
CA GLU A 294 -16.65 -15.07 6.16
C GLU A 294 -15.96 -15.10 7.52
N GLU A 295 -16.71 -15.44 8.57
CA GLU A 295 -16.14 -15.61 9.91
C GLU A 295 -15.30 -16.89 9.97
N LEU A 296 -14.13 -16.78 10.61
CA LEU A 296 -13.31 -17.94 10.93
C LEU A 296 -14.00 -18.77 12.03
N ALA A 297 -14.06 -20.08 11.84
CA ALA A 297 -14.59 -20.97 12.86
C ALA A 297 -13.70 -20.93 14.11
N ASP A 298 -14.33 -20.78 15.28
CA ASP A 298 -13.66 -20.88 16.58
C ASP A 298 -12.84 -22.18 16.65
N THR A 299 -11.52 -22.01 16.70
CA THR A 299 -10.60 -23.13 16.85
C THR A 299 -10.27 -23.30 18.34
N PRO A 300 -9.92 -24.52 18.79
CA PRO A 300 -9.47 -24.75 20.16
C PRO A 300 -8.32 -23.84 20.64
N ASP A 301 -7.59 -23.22 19.70
CA ASP A 301 -6.46 -22.33 19.95
C ASP A 301 -6.86 -20.83 20.00
N LYS A 302 -8.17 -20.53 20.14
CA LYS A 302 -8.75 -19.17 20.17
C LYS A 302 -8.38 -18.31 18.96
N CYS A 303 -8.36 -18.90 17.77
CA CYS A 303 -8.30 -18.14 16.53
C CYS A 303 -9.71 -17.69 16.14
N PHE A 304 -9.90 -16.37 16.04
CA PHE A 304 -11.15 -15.74 15.61
C PHE A 304 -10.85 -14.63 14.64
N GLY A 305 -11.75 -14.36 13.69
CA GLY A 305 -11.50 -13.33 12.70
C GLY A 305 -12.46 -13.41 11.54
N ILE A 306 -12.14 -12.65 10.50
CA ILE A 306 -12.88 -12.66 9.24
C ILE A 306 -11.93 -12.75 8.05
N SER A 307 -12.33 -13.50 7.03
CA SER A 307 -11.75 -13.42 5.70
C SER A 307 -12.62 -12.49 4.85
N ILE A 308 -12.05 -11.38 4.40
CA ILE A 308 -12.72 -10.38 3.57
C ILE A 308 -12.43 -10.63 2.09
N PHE A 309 -13.44 -10.42 1.26
CA PHE A 309 -13.37 -10.60 -0.19
C PHE A 309 -14.38 -9.71 -0.91
N GLU A 310 -14.14 -9.46 -2.20
CA GLU A 310 -15.10 -8.79 -3.05
C GLU A 310 -16.28 -9.74 -3.36
N LYS A 311 -17.52 -9.22 -3.33
CA LYS A 311 -18.72 -9.99 -3.68
C LYS A 311 -18.61 -10.56 -5.09
N GLY A 312 -18.72 -11.90 -5.19
CA GLY A 312 -18.59 -12.62 -6.46
C GLY A 312 -17.22 -13.28 -6.66
N SER A 313 -16.22 -12.92 -5.84
CA SER A 313 -14.84 -13.42 -5.92
C SER A 313 -14.33 -13.99 -4.58
N PRO A 314 -15.00 -14.99 -3.96
CA PRO A 314 -14.64 -15.47 -2.61
C PRO A 314 -13.36 -16.32 -2.54
N GLU A 315 -12.72 -16.63 -3.67
CA GLU A 315 -11.53 -17.49 -3.70
C GLU A 315 -10.24 -16.77 -3.27
N SER A 316 -10.17 -15.45 -3.50
CA SER A 316 -9.05 -14.60 -3.11
C SER A 316 -9.47 -13.72 -1.93
N THR A 317 -8.77 -13.87 -0.81
CA THR A 317 -9.17 -13.26 0.46
C THR A 317 -7.99 -12.61 1.18
N VAL A 318 -8.31 -11.59 1.98
CA VAL A 318 -7.43 -11.10 3.04
C VAL A 318 -8.10 -11.43 4.36
N THR A 319 -7.36 -12.06 5.27
CA THR A 319 -7.91 -12.49 6.56
C THR A 319 -7.40 -11.56 7.65
N VAL A 320 -8.29 -11.04 8.48
CA VAL A 320 -7.96 -10.33 9.72
C VAL A 320 -8.34 -11.23 10.89
N GLU A 321 -7.37 -11.66 11.67
CA GLU A 321 -7.59 -12.59 12.78
C GLU A 321 -6.90 -12.13 14.07
N PHE A 322 -7.50 -12.53 15.18
CA PHE A 322 -6.87 -12.63 16.48
C PHE A 322 -6.47 -14.08 16.72
N SER A 323 -5.32 -14.29 17.35
CA SER A 323 -4.86 -15.60 17.85
C SER A 323 -4.12 -15.46 19.17
N GLU A 324 -4.24 -16.48 20.02
CA GLU A 324 -3.44 -16.58 21.25
C GLU A 324 -1.96 -16.89 20.95
N MET A 325 -1.67 -17.55 19.82
CA MET A 325 -0.31 -17.90 19.43
C MET A 325 -0.08 -17.72 17.94
N PHE A 326 0.90 -16.90 17.59
CA PHE A 326 1.37 -16.76 16.22
C PHE A 326 2.83 -17.18 16.08
N GLY A 327 3.08 -18.11 15.16
CA GLY A 327 4.41 -18.64 14.88
C GLY A 327 4.57 -18.97 13.40
N VAL A 328 5.74 -18.67 12.86
CA VAL A 328 6.05 -18.80 11.42
C VAL A 328 7.38 -19.50 11.21
N CYS A 329 7.56 -20.11 10.03
CA CYS A 329 8.83 -20.72 9.66
C CYS A 329 9.83 -19.65 9.22
N GLY A 330 11.06 -19.66 9.74
CA GLY A 330 12.07 -18.68 9.33
C GLY A 330 12.71 -18.94 7.95
N THR A 331 12.41 -20.07 7.30
CA THR A 331 13.04 -20.42 6.02
C THR A 331 12.40 -19.64 4.89
N GLY A 332 13.19 -18.87 4.14
CA GLY A 332 12.69 -18.04 3.03
C GLY A 332 11.96 -16.76 3.46
N LEU A 333 11.87 -16.49 4.76
CA LEU A 333 11.13 -15.37 5.33
C LEU A 333 11.99 -14.11 5.42
N ARG A 334 11.46 -13.01 4.88
CA ARG A 334 11.91 -11.64 5.12
C ARG A 334 10.85 -10.89 5.92
N THR A 335 11.27 -10.08 6.88
CA THR A 335 10.35 -9.23 7.66
C THR A 335 10.73 -7.77 7.56
N GLU A 336 9.74 -6.90 7.40
CA GLU A 336 9.90 -5.46 7.27
C GLU A 336 8.91 -4.74 8.20
N GLY A 337 9.31 -3.59 8.75
CA GLY A 337 8.39 -2.76 9.55
C GLY A 337 7.37 -2.06 8.65
N THR A 338 6.13 -1.97 9.12
CA THR A 338 5.03 -1.30 8.43
C THR A 338 4.10 -0.61 9.43
N GLU A 339 3.17 0.20 8.91
CA GLU A 339 2.12 0.83 9.69
C GLU A 339 0.78 0.60 8.98
N ILE A 340 -0.26 0.26 9.74
CA ILE A 340 -1.63 0.05 9.23
C ILE A 340 -2.59 0.79 10.16
N GLY A 341 -3.38 1.73 9.64
CA GLY A 341 -4.33 2.49 10.47
C GLY A 341 -3.68 3.24 11.65
N GLY A 342 -2.42 3.67 11.50
CA GLY A 342 -1.63 4.31 12.58
C GLY A 342 -1.04 3.35 13.60
N LEU A 343 -1.21 2.04 13.42
CA LEU A 343 -0.70 1.00 14.32
C LEU A 343 0.60 0.40 13.76
N THR A 344 1.62 0.29 14.61
CA THR A 344 2.90 -0.31 14.24
C THR A 344 2.76 -1.82 14.05
N ALA A 345 3.37 -2.34 12.98
CA ALA A 345 3.31 -3.75 12.65
C ALA A 345 4.56 -4.24 11.92
N HIS A 346 4.69 -5.56 11.80
CA HIS A 346 5.69 -6.23 10.97
C HIS A 346 5.02 -7.02 9.85
N MET A 347 5.49 -6.79 8.62
CA MET A 347 5.08 -7.51 7.43
C MET A 347 6.08 -8.64 7.15
N GLY A 348 5.58 -9.86 6.92
CA GLY A 348 6.37 -11.03 6.54
C GLY A 348 6.14 -11.44 5.09
N ILE A 349 7.23 -11.75 4.38
CA ILE A 349 7.25 -12.09 2.96
C ILE A 349 8.12 -13.34 2.76
N TYR A 350 7.56 -14.40 2.19
CA TYR A 350 8.25 -15.64 1.86
C TYR A 350 8.72 -15.68 0.40
N ASP A 351 9.87 -16.30 0.14
CA ASP A 351 10.31 -16.75 -1.18
C ASP A 351 10.22 -15.70 -2.31
N SER A 352 10.39 -14.42 -1.95
CA SER A 352 10.24 -13.27 -2.86
C SER A 352 8.83 -13.09 -3.43
N ASN A 353 7.80 -13.48 -2.68
CA ASN A 353 6.41 -13.15 -2.98
C ASN A 353 6.29 -11.63 -3.25
N PRO A 354 5.68 -11.19 -4.37
CA PRO A 354 5.47 -9.77 -4.67
C PRO A 354 4.51 -9.07 -3.69
N THR A 355 3.82 -9.82 -2.84
CA THR A 355 2.94 -9.33 -1.79
C THR A 355 3.42 -9.77 -0.41
N PHE A 356 2.76 -9.32 0.65
CA PHE A 356 2.95 -9.93 1.97
C PHE A 356 2.23 -11.26 2.08
N ASP A 357 2.75 -12.14 2.94
CA ASP A 357 2.08 -13.36 3.38
C ASP A 357 1.32 -13.10 4.69
N TYR A 358 1.92 -12.30 5.58
CA TYR A 358 1.24 -11.85 6.80
C TYR A 358 1.70 -10.46 7.26
N ILE A 359 0.88 -9.79 8.05
CA ILE A 359 1.22 -8.62 8.86
C ILE A 359 0.83 -8.92 10.29
N VAL A 360 1.71 -8.67 11.26
CA VAL A 360 1.45 -8.87 12.69
C VAL A 360 1.62 -7.54 13.42
N PHE A 361 0.62 -7.16 14.22
CA PHE A 361 0.65 -5.92 14.98
C PHE A 361 1.55 -6.05 16.22
N GLU A 362 2.20 -4.94 16.56
CA GLU A 362 3.05 -4.84 17.75
C GLU A 362 2.29 -4.24 18.93
N ASP A 363 2.81 -4.50 20.15
CA ASP A 363 2.34 -3.87 21.39
C ASP A 363 0.87 -4.18 21.79
N THR A 364 0.25 -5.20 21.18
CA THR A 364 -1.14 -5.60 21.40
C THR A 364 -1.32 -6.75 22.41
N PRO A 365 -2.48 -6.86 23.08
CA PRO A 365 -2.87 -8.08 23.80
C PRO A 365 -3.05 -9.25 22.82
N GLY A 366 -2.30 -10.34 23.01
CA GLY A 366 -2.29 -11.46 22.06
C GLY A 366 -1.74 -11.06 20.67
N PHE A 367 -2.09 -11.84 19.64
CA PHE A 367 -1.62 -11.61 18.28
C PHE A 367 -2.78 -11.21 17.37
N TYR A 368 -2.72 -10.00 16.84
CA TYR A 368 -3.54 -9.57 15.72
C TYR A 368 -2.73 -9.75 14.43
N VAL A 369 -3.27 -10.52 13.49
CA VAL A 369 -2.58 -10.93 12.28
C VAL A 369 -3.47 -10.69 11.07
N ILE A 370 -2.91 -10.08 10.04
CA ILE A 370 -3.51 -10.02 8.71
C ILE A 370 -2.79 -11.08 7.86
N LYS A 371 -3.52 -11.95 7.16
CA LYS A 371 -2.97 -12.93 6.22
C LYS A 371 -3.45 -12.63 4.82
N ASN A 372 -2.56 -12.75 3.84
CA ASN A 372 -2.91 -12.60 2.45
C ASN A 372 -3.03 -13.98 1.80
N ASN A 373 -4.24 -14.35 1.38
CA ASN A 373 -4.49 -15.57 0.64
C ASN A 373 -4.91 -15.27 -0.81
N ALA A 374 -4.72 -14.04 -1.28
CA ALA A 374 -5.09 -13.64 -2.62
C ALA A 374 -4.09 -14.12 -3.67
N ASP A 375 -4.60 -14.44 -4.85
CA ASP A 375 -3.76 -14.52 -6.03
C ASP A 375 -3.26 -13.13 -6.46
N ILE A 376 -2.17 -13.11 -7.22
CA ILE A 376 -1.48 -11.86 -7.58
C ILE A 376 -2.30 -10.95 -8.50
N LEU A 377 -3.20 -11.48 -9.32
CA LEU A 377 -4.02 -10.64 -10.21
C LEU A 377 -5.09 -9.93 -9.41
N TRP A 378 -5.80 -10.68 -8.56
CA TRP A 378 -6.78 -10.11 -7.64
C TRP A 378 -6.13 -9.08 -6.71
N TRP A 379 -4.96 -9.42 -6.14
CA TRP A 379 -4.24 -8.47 -5.28
C TRP A 379 -3.93 -7.16 -6.02
N ARG A 380 -3.43 -7.23 -7.25
CA ARG A 380 -3.07 -6.05 -8.03
C ARG A 380 -4.26 -5.13 -8.29
N GLU A 381 -5.42 -5.72 -8.56
CA GLU A 381 -6.68 -5.02 -8.81
C GLU A 381 -7.21 -4.34 -7.53
N HIS A 382 -7.17 -5.03 -6.39
CA HIS A 382 -7.83 -4.57 -5.17
C HIS A 382 -6.90 -3.97 -4.10
N ARG A 383 -5.57 -3.95 -4.29
CA ARG A 383 -4.59 -3.54 -3.25
C ARG A 383 -4.90 -2.18 -2.60
N GLU A 384 -5.34 -1.20 -3.39
CA GLU A 384 -5.65 0.14 -2.89
C GLU A 384 -6.89 0.13 -2.00
N GLU A 385 -7.93 -0.58 -2.42
CA GLU A 385 -9.17 -0.74 -1.63
C GLU A 385 -8.93 -1.56 -0.37
N ILE A 386 -8.15 -2.65 -0.45
CA ILE A 386 -7.73 -3.44 0.71
C ILE A 386 -6.94 -2.57 1.68
N THR A 387 -6.02 -1.74 1.19
CA THR A 387 -5.24 -0.84 2.04
C THR A 387 -6.15 0.13 2.79
N ALA A 388 -7.15 0.70 2.11
CA ALA A 388 -8.14 1.56 2.75
C ALA A 388 -9.01 0.79 3.77
N ILE A 389 -9.44 -0.44 3.47
CA ILE A 389 -10.15 -1.32 4.41
C ILE A 389 -9.29 -1.58 5.65
N LEU A 390 -8.03 -1.99 5.47
CA LEU A 390 -7.10 -2.28 6.56
C LEU A 390 -6.76 -1.03 7.37
N ASN A 391 -6.68 0.15 6.76
CA ASN A 391 -6.47 1.42 7.47
C ASN A 391 -7.66 1.83 8.35
N SER A 392 -8.86 1.25 8.13
CA SER A 392 -10.01 1.45 9.01
C SER A 392 -9.96 0.58 10.28
N LEU A 393 -9.02 -0.36 10.35
CA LEU A 393 -8.93 -1.32 11.44
C LEU A 393 -8.64 -0.62 12.77
N LYS A 394 -9.44 -0.94 13.78
CA LYS A 394 -9.17 -0.60 15.18
C LYS A 394 -9.04 -1.90 15.97
N ILE A 395 -7.97 -2.03 16.74
CA ILE A 395 -7.69 -3.24 17.53
C ILE A 395 -7.50 -2.87 19.00
N ALA A 396 -7.87 -3.81 19.88
CA ALA A 396 -7.64 -3.74 21.32
C ALA A 396 -8.16 -2.45 21.98
N ASP A 397 -9.29 -1.90 21.50
CA ASP A 397 -9.89 -0.70 22.06
C ASP A 397 -10.25 -0.93 23.54
N GLY A 398 -9.85 0.02 24.39
CA GLY A 398 -10.01 -0.07 25.84
C GLY A 398 -9.18 -1.15 26.56
N ILE A 399 -8.20 -1.77 25.90
CA ILE A 399 -7.23 -2.69 26.52
C ILE A 399 -5.85 -2.04 26.47
N ILE A 400 -5.17 -1.95 27.61
CA ILE A 400 -3.82 -1.38 27.64
C ILE A 400 -2.82 -2.20 26.83
N SER A 401 -1.87 -1.49 26.21
CA SER A 401 -0.76 -2.08 25.45
C SER A 401 0.21 -2.87 26.32
N ARG A 402 1.03 -3.69 25.69
CA ARG A 402 2.12 -4.42 26.37
C ARG A 402 3.07 -3.44 27.07
N SER A 403 3.46 -2.37 26.39
CA SER A 403 4.40 -1.37 26.90
C SER A 403 3.84 -0.65 28.11
N GLU A 404 2.56 -0.24 28.08
CA GLU A 404 1.89 0.34 29.25
C GLU A 404 1.85 -0.62 30.44
N ALA A 405 1.51 -1.89 30.20
CA ALA A 405 1.46 -2.91 31.25
C ALA A 405 2.84 -3.11 31.91
N VAL A 406 3.90 -3.17 31.10
CA VAL A 406 5.29 -3.24 31.55
C VAL A 406 5.69 -2.01 32.38
N GLU A 407 5.31 -0.81 31.96
CA GLU A 407 5.60 0.41 32.71
C GLU A 407 4.91 0.45 34.08
N ILE A 408 3.65 0.02 34.14
CA ILE A 408 2.90 -0.08 35.40
C ILE A 408 3.59 -1.11 36.31
N ALA A 409 3.92 -2.29 35.77
CA ALA A 409 4.57 -3.35 36.52
C ALA A 409 5.94 -2.94 37.08
N LYS A 410 6.74 -2.17 36.32
CA LYS A 410 8.04 -1.63 36.76
C LYS A 410 7.93 -0.70 37.96
N LYS A 411 6.86 0.09 38.04
CA LYS A 411 6.62 0.99 39.19
C LYS A 411 6.36 0.22 40.49
N GLU A 412 5.69 -0.93 40.39
CA GLU A 412 5.44 -1.81 41.53
C GLU A 412 6.67 -2.64 41.90
N GLY A 413 7.40 -3.14 40.90
CA GLY A 413 8.44 -4.15 41.09
C GLY A 413 9.69 -3.72 41.86
N GLN A 414 9.97 -2.42 42.01
CA GLN A 414 11.17 -1.82 42.65
C GLN A 414 12.48 -2.66 42.58
N GLY A 415 13.35 -2.43 41.59
CA GLY A 415 14.71 -2.99 41.62
C GLY A 415 15.44 -3.06 40.27
N GLU A 416 16.67 -3.57 40.29
CA GLU A 416 17.41 -3.97 39.08
C GLU A 416 17.07 -5.42 38.70
N TYR A 417 16.73 -5.66 37.43
CA TYR A 417 16.38 -6.97 36.90
C TYR A 417 17.36 -7.40 35.81
N LYS A 418 17.62 -8.71 35.70
CA LYS A 418 18.47 -9.27 34.64
C LYS A 418 17.71 -9.47 33.33
N ARG A 419 16.45 -9.88 33.41
CA ARG A 419 15.57 -10.19 32.28
C ARG A 419 14.12 -9.85 32.62
N GLU A 420 13.36 -9.54 31.59
CA GLU A 420 11.94 -9.25 31.63
C GLU A 420 11.27 -10.05 30.52
N TYR A 421 10.15 -10.70 30.84
CA TYR A 421 9.28 -11.36 29.87
C TYR A 421 7.84 -10.95 30.16
N CYS A 422 7.06 -10.76 29.10
CA CYS A 422 5.66 -10.37 29.20
C CYS A 422 4.84 -11.30 28.32
N ASP A 423 3.81 -11.90 28.91
CA ASP A 423 2.78 -12.68 28.23
C ASP A 423 1.39 -12.13 28.56
N TYR A 424 0.44 -12.41 27.67
CA TYR A 424 -0.95 -12.05 27.83
C TYR A 424 -1.80 -13.31 28.04
N ASP A 425 -2.43 -13.41 29.20
CA ASP A 425 -3.36 -14.46 29.55
C ASP A 425 -4.74 -14.11 29.00
N CYS A 426 -5.10 -14.74 27.88
CA CYS A 426 -6.38 -14.52 27.22
C CYS A 426 -7.56 -15.10 28.01
N GLU A 427 -7.36 -16.08 28.90
CA GLU A 427 -8.45 -16.64 29.72
C GLU A 427 -8.90 -15.64 30.79
N ASN A 428 -7.95 -14.90 31.35
CA ASN A 428 -8.22 -13.95 32.44
C ASN A 428 -8.16 -12.48 32.01
N ALA A 429 -7.82 -12.20 30.75
CA ALA A 429 -7.58 -10.86 30.20
C ALA A 429 -6.54 -10.06 31.01
N VAL A 430 -5.40 -10.72 31.32
CA VAL A 430 -4.37 -10.20 32.22
C VAL A 430 -2.99 -10.28 31.57
N TRP A 431 -2.23 -9.20 31.69
CA TRP A 431 -0.80 -9.18 31.39
C TRP A 431 -0.01 -9.78 32.56
N ASN A 432 0.82 -10.79 32.30
CA ASN A 432 1.80 -11.31 33.26
C ASN A 432 3.18 -10.74 32.91
N ILE A 433 3.73 -9.90 33.80
CA ILE A 433 5.07 -9.33 33.64
C ILE A 433 6.00 -10.04 34.63
N ASN A 434 6.93 -10.81 34.07
CA ASN A 434 7.87 -11.63 34.80
C ASN A 434 9.22 -10.91 34.89
N PHE A 435 9.61 -10.53 36.11
CA PHE A 435 10.88 -9.93 36.43
C PHE A 435 11.83 -10.97 37.04
N ILE A 436 12.98 -11.18 36.42
CA ILE A 436 13.99 -12.14 36.90
C ILE A 436 15.14 -11.39 37.57
N LYS A 437 15.32 -11.64 38.87
CA LYS A 437 16.44 -11.14 39.67
C LYS A 437 17.29 -12.31 40.16
N GLU A 438 18.47 -12.46 39.58
CA GLU A 438 19.37 -13.61 39.81
C GLU A 438 18.67 -14.96 39.55
N GLU A 439 18.31 -15.70 40.60
CA GLU A 439 17.58 -16.98 40.55
C GLU A 439 16.11 -16.85 41.01
N THR A 440 15.65 -15.63 41.32
CA THR A 440 14.29 -15.36 41.80
C THR A 440 13.43 -14.75 40.70
N GLU A 441 12.18 -15.22 40.59
CA GLU A 441 11.16 -14.73 39.67
C GLU A 441 10.06 -14.03 40.44
N GLN A 442 9.69 -12.83 39.98
CA GLN A 442 8.56 -12.06 40.48
C GLN A 442 7.61 -11.80 39.32
N VAL A 443 6.34 -12.17 39.49
CA VAL A 443 5.29 -11.93 38.50
C VAL A 443 4.39 -10.80 38.98
N VAL A 444 4.22 -9.77 38.16
CA VAL A 444 3.23 -8.71 38.37
C VAL A 444 2.12 -8.90 37.36
N LYS A 445 0.89 -9.00 37.84
CA LYS A 445 -0.31 -9.19 37.01
C LYS A 445 -1.04 -7.86 36.84
N ILE A 446 -1.31 -7.47 35.60
CA ILE A 446 -2.02 -6.21 35.28
C ILE A 446 -3.27 -6.55 34.46
N ASP A 447 -4.43 -6.07 34.89
CA ASP A 447 -5.68 -6.25 34.14
C ASP A 447 -5.75 -5.36 32.88
N LYS A 448 -6.74 -5.60 32.02
CA LYS A 448 -6.96 -4.83 30.78
C LYS A 448 -7.09 -3.32 30.96
N SER A 449 -7.42 -2.85 32.17
CA SER A 449 -7.59 -1.43 32.51
C SER A 449 -6.35 -0.83 33.19
N GLY A 450 -5.27 -1.60 33.37
CA GLY A 450 -4.04 -1.15 34.01
C GLY A 450 -4.00 -1.26 35.52
N ASN A 451 -4.91 -2.02 36.15
CA ASN A 451 -4.84 -2.24 37.60
C ASN A 451 -4.02 -3.49 37.95
N ILE A 452 -3.27 -3.41 39.05
CA ILE A 452 -2.54 -4.55 39.59
C ILE A 452 -3.51 -5.56 40.20
N VAL A 453 -3.46 -6.80 39.71
CA VAL A 453 -4.21 -7.94 40.22
C VAL A 453 -3.36 -8.64 41.29
N LYS A 454 -3.95 -8.88 42.47
CA LYS A 454 -3.26 -9.46 43.64
C LYS A 454 -3.50 -10.95 43.81
#